data_AF-A0A101CR72-F1
#
_entry.id   AF-A0A101CR72-F1
#
_cell.length_a   1.000
_cell.length_b   1.000
_cell.length_c   1.000
_cell.angle_alpha   90.00
_cell.angle_beta   90.00
_cell.angle_gamma   90.00
#
_symmetry.space_group_name_H-M   'P 1'
#
loop_
_entity.id
_entity.type
_entity.pdbx_description
1 polymer ?
#
loop_
_entity_poly.entity_id
_entity_poly.type
_entity_poly.pdbx_seq_one_letter_code
_entity_poly.pdbx_strand_id
1 'polypeptide(L)'
;MKYIFEKYELSLLDCDNNNCKIQLSPKLGNALLKERRKLYVVHYNNEILYIGEANTSIKTRFQRGCTSFNYFIQKGEARGGYKGYKWLNKEKNIYRNLSVCVVIFDHKYDDKRSFIEAIEGELVYLVRKKFDYWPKFQNEIHFSNYDGAKEIAEKILSMIN
;
A
#
# COMPACT_ATOMS: atom_id res chain seq x y z
N MET A 1 -14.64 15.52 -5.19
CA MET A 1 -13.71 15.23 -4.08
C MET A 1 -12.33 15.73 -4.48
N LYS A 2 -11.61 16.45 -3.60
CA LYS A 2 -10.22 16.85 -3.84
C LYS A 2 -9.30 15.85 -3.17
N TYR A 3 -8.32 15.34 -3.91
CA TYR A 3 -7.23 14.52 -3.42
C TYR A 3 -5.98 14.83 -4.24
N ILE A 4 -4.81 14.54 -3.68
CA ILE A 4 -3.53 14.66 -4.37
C ILE A 4 -3.10 13.25 -4.78
N PHE A 5 -2.54 13.12 -5.97
CA PHE A 5 -2.00 11.87 -6.48
C PHE A 5 -0.49 12.01 -6.70
N GLU A 6 0.29 11.10 -6.14
CA GLU A 6 1.75 11.09 -6.27
C GLU A 6 2.24 9.68 -6.61
N LYS A 7 3.33 9.59 -7.39
CA LYS A 7 4.00 8.33 -7.72
C LYS A 7 5.40 8.30 -7.11
N TYR A 8 5.80 7.13 -6.64
CA TYR A 8 7.11 6.89 -6.07
C TYR A 8 7.69 5.58 -6.60
N GLU A 9 9.00 5.54 -6.77
CA GLU A 9 9.77 4.31 -6.88
C GLU A 9 10.09 3.79 -5.47
N LEU A 10 9.87 2.50 -5.27
CA LEU A 10 10.13 1.76 -4.04
C LEU A 10 11.15 0.65 -4.33
N SER A 11 12.39 0.89 -3.93
CA SER A 11 13.46 -0.12 -3.99
C SER A 11 13.51 -0.92 -2.70
N LEU A 12 13.58 -2.24 -2.83
CA LEU A 12 13.81 -3.20 -1.75
C LEU A 12 15.26 -3.65 -1.81
N LEU A 13 15.99 -3.46 -0.71
CA LEU A 13 17.40 -3.78 -0.60
C LEU A 13 17.56 -4.99 0.33
N ASP A 14 17.92 -6.14 -0.22
CA ASP A 14 18.20 -7.34 0.54
C ASP A 14 19.51 -7.17 1.34
N CYS A 15 19.53 -7.67 2.56
CA CYS A 15 20.70 -7.66 3.45
C CYS A 15 21.09 -9.11 3.79
N ASP A 16 22.34 -9.31 4.25
CA ASP A 16 22.97 -10.63 4.41
C ASP A 16 22.24 -11.59 5.39
N ASN A 17 21.35 -11.08 6.25
CA ASN A 17 20.60 -11.85 7.25
C ASN A 17 19.12 -12.07 6.90
N ASN A 18 18.77 -12.15 5.61
CA ASN A 18 17.39 -12.20 5.12
C ASN A 18 16.51 -11.00 5.52
N ASN A 19 17.12 -9.98 6.10
CA ASN A 19 16.51 -8.68 6.32
C ASN A 19 16.37 -7.95 4.99
N CYS A 20 15.43 -7.03 4.94
CA CYS A 20 15.35 -6.05 3.88
C CYS A 20 15.42 -4.63 4.44
N LYS A 21 15.77 -3.69 3.57
CA LYS A 21 15.53 -2.26 3.74
C LYS A 21 14.69 -1.76 2.57
N ILE A 22 14.07 -0.60 2.75
CA ILE A 22 13.32 0.06 1.69
C ILE A 22 13.88 1.45 1.42
N GLN A 23 13.77 1.88 0.18
CA GLN A 23 14.08 3.23 -0.24
C GLN A 23 12.97 3.75 -1.14
N LEU A 24 12.49 4.97 -0.86
CA LEU A 24 11.51 5.66 -1.68
C LEU A 24 12.18 6.81 -2.44
N SER A 25 11.77 7.00 -3.69
CA SER A 25 12.13 8.14 -4.54
C SER A 25 10.88 8.67 -5.25
N PRO A 26 10.66 9.98 -5.37
CA PRO A 26 11.49 11.08 -4.86
C PRO A 26 11.52 11.14 -3.32
N LYS A 27 12.50 11.85 -2.75
CA LYS A 27 12.65 12.04 -1.30
C LYS A 27 11.77 13.18 -0.74
N LEU A 28 10.94 13.79 -1.58
CA LEU A 28 10.04 14.90 -1.26
C LEU A 28 8.65 14.60 -1.84
N GLY A 29 7.61 15.18 -1.24
CA GLY A 29 6.21 15.06 -1.66
C GLY A 29 5.25 14.93 -0.48
N ASN A 30 3.97 15.19 -0.72
CA ASN A 30 2.94 15.24 0.31
C ASN A 30 2.72 13.86 0.95
N ALA A 31 2.92 12.77 0.22
CA ALA A 31 2.80 11.42 0.76
C ALA A 31 3.85 11.12 1.86
N LEU A 32 4.98 11.83 1.85
CA LEU A 32 6.07 11.66 2.83
C LEU A 32 5.85 12.46 4.12
N LEU A 33 4.87 13.37 4.16
CA LEU A 33 4.52 14.15 5.35
C LEU A 33 3.54 13.37 6.26
N LYS A 34 3.54 13.71 7.56
CA LYS A 34 2.82 12.92 8.58
C LYS A 34 1.31 13.11 8.58
N GLU A 35 0.74 14.17 8.03
CA GLU A 35 -0.68 14.50 8.23
C GLU A 35 -1.50 14.19 7.00
N ARG A 36 -2.12 13.01 6.90
CA ARG A 36 -3.33 12.71 6.09
C ARG A 36 -3.60 11.22 6.03
N ARG A 37 -4.88 10.84 5.88
CA ARG A 37 -5.26 9.53 5.35
C ARG A 37 -4.85 9.38 3.89
N LYS A 38 -4.29 8.21 3.58
CA LYS A 38 -3.74 7.88 2.26
C LYS A 38 -4.21 6.50 1.86
N LEU A 39 -4.45 6.30 0.57
CA LEU A 39 -4.55 4.99 -0.06
C LEU A 39 -3.31 4.82 -0.94
N TYR A 40 -2.65 3.68 -0.87
CA TYR A 40 -1.49 3.38 -1.71
C TYR A 40 -1.68 2.07 -2.44
N VAL A 41 -1.15 2.04 -3.66
CA VAL A 41 -1.13 0.88 -4.54
C VAL A 41 0.33 0.57 -4.85
N VAL A 42 0.78 -0.62 -4.48
CA VAL A 42 2.08 -1.16 -4.86
C VAL A 42 1.91 -1.97 -6.13
N HIS A 43 2.69 -1.67 -7.17
CA HIS A 43 2.65 -2.38 -8.43
C HIS A 43 4.06 -2.68 -8.94
N TYR A 44 4.16 -3.70 -9.78
CA TYR A 44 5.35 -4.03 -10.54
C TYR A 44 4.96 -4.13 -12.02
N ASN A 45 5.53 -3.27 -12.86
CA ASN A 45 5.04 -3.07 -14.23
C ASN A 45 3.52 -2.83 -14.24
N ASN A 46 2.77 -3.69 -14.93
CA ASN A 46 1.31 -3.63 -15.06
C ASN A 46 0.58 -4.52 -14.04
N GLU A 47 1.28 -5.13 -13.09
CA GLU A 47 0.69 -6.02 -12.08
C GLU A 47 0.51 -5.28 -10.74
N ILE A 48 -0.71 -5.29 -10.21
CA ILE A 48 -1.01 -4.73 -8.90
C ILE A 48 -0.70 -5.78 -7.83
N LEU A 49 0.24 -5.46 -6.94
CA LEU A 49 0.76 -6.37 -5.94
C LEU A 49 0.03 -6.26 -4.60
N TYR A 50 -0.33 -5.04 -4.20
CA TYR A 50 -0.92 -4.76 -2.90
C TYR A 50 -1.63 -3.41 -2.90
N ILE A 51 -2.78 -3.33 -2.22
CA ILE A 51 -3.49 -2.08 -1.95
C ILE A 51 -3.66 -1.95 -0.44
N GLY A 52 -3.46 -0.75 0.11
CA GLY A 52 -3.71 -0.51 1.51
C GLY A 52 -3.90 0.96 1.88
N GLU A 53 -4.38 1.19 3.10
CA GLU A 53 -4.49 2.52 3.70
C GLU A 53 -3.37 2.85 4.70
N ALA A 54 -3.14 4.15 4.91
CA ALA A 54 -2.30 4.64 5.99
C ALA A 54 -2.77 6.00 6.52
N ASN A 55 -2.66 6.18 7.85
CA ASN A 55 -2.71 7.50 8.51
C ASN A 55 -1.35 7.94 9.04
N THR A 56 -0.32 7.69 8.24
CA THR A 56 1.04 8.16 8.51
C THR A 56 1.63 8.65 7.19
N SER A 57 2.88 9.11 7.20
CA SER A 57 3.62 9.18 5.94
C SER A 57 3.76 7.79 5.33
N ILE A 58 3.81 7.71 4.00
CA ILE A 58 3.99 6.44 3.29
C ILE A 58 5.35 5.80 3.62
N LYS A 59 6.38 6.64 3.82
CA LYS A 59 7.69 6.20 4.33
C LYS A 59 7.57 5.49 5.68
N THR A 60 6.89 6.10 6.64
CA THR A 60 6.68 5.48 7.97
C THR A 60 5.89 4.19 7.85
N ARG A 61 4.83 4.16 7.01
CA ARG A 61 4.00 2.98 6.80
C ARG A 61 4.80 1.81 6.26
N PHE A 62 5.63 2.03 5.25
CA PHE A 62 6.48 0.98 4.69
C PHE A 62 7.63 0.60 5.64
N GLN A 63 8.25 1.56 6.34
CA GLN A 63 9.27 1.27 7.34
C GLN A 63 8.73 0.36 8.45
N ARG A 64 7.51 0.60 8.95
CA ARG A 64 6.86 -0.28 9.95
C ARG A 64 6.66 -1.70 9.42
N GLY A 65 6.23 -1.83 8.15
CA GLY A 65 6.13 -3.13 7.48
C GLY A 65 7.47 -3.84 7.39
N CYS A 66 8.50 -3.13 6.96
CA CYS A 66 9.88 -3.61 6.87
C CYS A 66 10.43 -4.06 8.23
N THR A 67 10.27 -3.24 9.28
CA THR A 67 10.70 -3.57 10.64
C THR A 67 9.97 -4.81 11.18
N SER A 68 8.66 -4.93 10.93
CA SER A 68 7.89 -6.09 11.39
C SER A 68 8.27 -7.37 10.65
N PHE A 69 8.54 -7.26 9.34
CA PHE A 69 9.05 -8.37 8.53
C PHE A 69 10.43 -8.84 9.03
N ASN A 70 11.37 -7.92 9.18
CA ASN A 70 12.72 -8.25 9.68
C ASN A 70 12.67 -8.89 11.07
N TYR A 71 11.81 -8.39 11.96
CA TYR A 71 11.59 -9.00 13.27
C TYR A 71 11.07 -10.43 13.15
N PHE A 72 10.05 -10.66 12.31
CA PHE A 72 9.47 -11.98 12.09
C PHE A 72 10.48 -12.98 11.52
N ILE A 73 11.31 -12.56 10.54
CA ILE A 73 12.34 -13.42 9.96
C ILE A 73 13.42 -13.78 10.98
N GLN A 74 13.81 -12.84 11.86
CA GLN A 74 14.85 -13.09 12.87
C GLN A 74 14.37 -13.90 14.07
N LYS A 75 13.12 -13.70 14.50
CA LYS A 75 12.60 -14.26 15.76
C LYS A 75 11.60 -15.39 15.57
N GLY A 76 11.08 -15.59 14.35
CA GLY A 76 10.03 -16.57 14.05
C GLY A 76 8.64 -16.20 14.57
N GLU A 77 8.50 -15.05 15.25
CA GLU A 77 7.25 -14.61 15.88
C GLU A 77 6.80 -13.23 15.34
N ALA A 78 5.49 -13.00 15.33
CA ALA A 78 4.92 -11.76 14.82
C ALA A 78 4.94 -10.66 15.91
N ARG A 79 5.39 -9.45 15.56
CA ARG A 79 5.36 -8.32 16.49
C ARG A 79 3.94 -7.77 16.59
N GLY A 80 3.25 -8.05 17.70
CA GLY A 80 1.85 -7.65 17.89
C GLY A 80 0.91 -8.29 16.86
N GLY A 81 1.20 -9.52 16.44
CA GLY A 81 0.42 -10.24 15.42
C GLY A 81 0.73 -9.85 13.97
N TYR A 82 1.44 -8.74 13.72
CA TYR A 82 1.78 -8.27 12.38
C TYR A 82 3.16 -8.77 11.92
N LYS A 83 3.20 -9.49 10.80
CA LYS A 83 4.43 -10.07 10.20
C LYS A 83 5.09 -9.18 9.14
N GLY A 84 4.56 -7.98 8.90
CA GLY A 84 4.97 -7.15 7.77
C GLY A 84 4.33 -7.57 6.44
N TYR A 85 4.75 -6.93 5.35
CA TYR A 85 4.20 -7.20 4.03
C TYR A 85 4.77 -8.48 3.42
N LYS A 86 3.91 -9.30 2.80
CA LYS A 86 4.33 -10.53 2.13
C LYS A 86 5.26 -10.27 0.93
N TRP A 87 5.11 -9.14 0.25
CA TRP A 87 5.95 -8.75 -0.89
C TRP A 87 7.38 -8.33 -0.49
N LEU A 88 7.71 -8.25 0.80
CA LEU A 88 9.09 -8.05 1.25
C LEU A 88 9.90 -9.35 1.25
N ASN A 89 9.23 -10.51 1.26
CA ASN A 89 9.93 -11.80 1.30
C ASN A 89 10.57 -12.09 -0.06
N LYS A 90 11.91 -12.19 -0.08
CA LYS A 90 12.67 -12.41 -1.31
C LYS A 90 12.45 -13.75 -2.01
N GLU A 91 12.03 -14.77 -1.27
CA GLU A 91 11.69 -16.09 -1.81
C GLU A 91 10.30 -16.08 -2.47
N LYS A 92 9.38 -15.23 -1.98
CA LYS A 92 8.00 -15.13 -2.49
C LYS A 92 7.81 -14.00 -3.51
N ASN A 93 8.65 -12.98 -3.44
CA ASN A 93 8.67 -11.86 -4.34
C ASN A 93 10.09 -11.65 -4.85
N ILE A 94 10.32 -11.85 -6.14
CA ILE A 94 11.62 -11.59 -6.77
C ILE A 94 11.79 -10.13 -7.21
N TYR A 95 10.71 -9.33 -7.20
CA TYR A 95 10.74 -7.95 -7.65
C TYR A 95 11.37 -7.05 -6.56
N ARG A 96 12.40 -6.28 -6.94
CA ARG A 96 13.12 -5.37 -6.02
C ARG A 96 12.92 -3.90 -6.32
N ASN A 97 12.51 -3.54 -7.53
CA ASN A 97 12.11 -2.19 -7.87
C ASN A 97 10.63 -2.21 -8.17
N LEU A 98 9.86 -1.55 -7.31
CA LEU A 98 8.40 -1.46 -7.37
C LEU A 98 8.02 -0.01 -7.60
N SER A 99 6.84 0.22 -8.14
CA SER A 99 6.25 1.54 -8.19
C SER A 99 5.10 1.62 -7.19
N VAL A 100 4.88 2.81 -6.63
CA VAL A 100 3.86 3.08 -5.63
C VAL A 100 3.09 4.30 -6.04
N CYS A 101 1.80 4.13 -6.29
CA CYS A 101 0.87 5.23 -6.46
C CYS A 101 0.23 5.55 -5.10
N VAL A 102 0.19 6.82 -4.70
CA VAL A 102 -0.39 7.27 -3.43
C VAL A 102 -1.45 8.32 -3.70
N VAL A 103 -2.67 8.05 -3.22
CA VAL A 103 -3.78 9.00 -3.18
C VAL A 103 -3.86 9.57 -1.76
N ILE A 104 -3.84 10.88 -1.65
CA ILE A 104 -3.82 11.62 -0.39
C ILE A 104 -5.13 12.38 -0.27
N PHE A 105 -5.97 11.97 0.69
CA PHE A 105 -7.32 12.51 0.83
C PHE A 105 -7.33 13.85 1.56
N ASP A 106 -8.37 14.66 1.34
CA ASP A 106 -8.61 15.93 2.06
C ASP A 106 -8.67 15.75 3.60
N HIS A 107 -8.37 16.78 4.40
CA HIS A 107 -8.26 16.68 5.88
C HIS A 107 -9.57 16.23 6.53
N LYS A 108 -10.70 16.56 5.90
CA LYS A 108 -12.01 16.07 6.33
C LYS A 108 -12.17 14.54 6.32
N TYR A 109 -11.25 13.81 5.69
CA TYR A 109 -11.23 12.34 5.65
C TYR A 109 -10.28 11.71 6.66
N ASP A 110 -9.53 12.49 7.45
CA ASP A 110 -8.48 11.94 8.33
C ASP A 110 -9.03 10.98 9.40
N ASP A 111 -10.25 11.25 9.88
CA ASP A 111 -10.99 10.40 10.83
C ASP A 111 -11.96 9.43 10.14
N LYS A 112 -11.96 9.35 8.81
CA LYS A 112 -12.91 8.54 8.02
C LYS A 112 -12.29 7.21 7.59
N ARG A 113 -11.65 6.50 8.53
CA ARG A 113 -10.98 5.21 8.26
C ARG A 113 -11.87 4.23 7.50
N SER A 114 -13.09 3.97 8.00
CA SER A 114 -14.01 2.99 7.41
C SER A 114 -14.39 3.33 5.96
N PHE A 115 -14.47 4.63 5.65
CA PHE A 115 -14.74 5.09 4.28
C PHE A 115 -13.54 4.87 3.36
N ILE A 116 -12.31 5.13 3.83
CA ILE A 116 -11.09 4.85 3.06
C ILE A 116 -10.90 3.35 2.85
N GLU A 117 -11.20 2.53 3.87
CA GLU A 117 -11.21 1.07 3.77
C GLU A 117 -12.28 0.57 2.78
N ALA A 118 -13.45 1.21 2.72
CA ALA A 118 -14.44 0.90 1.69
C ALA A 118 -13.93 1.21 0.27
N ILE A 119 -13.25 2.35 0.08
CA ILE A 119 -12.60 2.67 -1.20
C ILE A 119 -11.50 1.64 -1.53
N GLU A 120 -10.71 1.20 -0.54
CA GLU A 120 -9.72 0.13 -0.69
C GLU A 120 -10.38 -1.16 -1.19
N GLY A 121 -11.46 -1.60 -0.53
CA GLY A 121 -12.19 -2.81 -0.89
C GLY A 121 -12.78 -2.76 -2.30
N GLU A 122 -13.43 -1.64 -2.64
CA GLU A 122 -13.94 -1.41 -4.00
C GLU A 122 -12.82 -1.42 -5.04
N LEU A 123 -11.68 -0.78 -4.76
CA LEU A 123 -10.55 -0.77 -5.69
C LEU A 123 -9.99 -2.19 -5.90
N VAL A 124 -9.84 -2.97 -4.84
CA VAL A 124 -9.38 -4.36 -4.93
C VAL A 124 -10.37 -5.21 -5.75
N TYR A 125 -11.67 -5.01 -5.57
CA TYR A 125 -12.70 -5.69 -6.35
C TYR A 125 -12.69 -5.28 -7.83
N LEU A 126 -12.50 -4.00 -8.13
CA LEU A 126 -12.39 -3.51 -9.51
C LEU A 126 -11.13 -4.07 -10.21
N VAL A 127 -10.01 -4.21 -9.49
CA VAL A 127 -8.82 -4.91 -10.01
C VAL A 127 -9.16 -6.35 -10.39
N ARG A 128 -9.86 -7.08 -9.50
CA ARG A 128 -10.33 -8.44 -9.80
C ARG A 128 -11.22 -8.49 -11.02
N LYS A 129 -12.16 -7.55 -11.16
CA LYS A 129 -13.07 -7.50 -12.31
C LYS A 129 -12.37 -7.16 -13.62
N LYS A 130 -11.41 -6.23 -13.58
CA LYS A 130 -10.73 -5.73 -14.78
C LYS A 130 -9.63 -6.65 -15.28
N PHE A 131 -8.86 -7.24 -14.38
CA PHE A 131 -7.65 -8.00 -14.73
C PHE A 131 -7.75 -9.50 -14.46
N ASP A 132 -8.89 -9.95 -13.94
CA ASP A 132 -9.13 -11.34 -13.57
C ASP A 132 -8.07 -11.91 -12.60
N TYR A 133 -7.59 -11.10 -11.66
CA TYR A 133 -6.81 -11.56 -10.51
C TYR A 133 -7.01 -10.68 -9.28
N TRP A 134 -6.77 -11.24 -8.09
CA TRP A 134 -6.63 -10.46 -6.86
C TRP A 134 -5.21 -9.94 -6.69
N PRO A 135 -4.98 -8.74 -6.11
CA PRO A 135 -3.62 -8.27 -5.84
C PRO A 135 -2.81 -9.34 -5.11
N LYS A 136 -1.66 -9.69 -5.70
CA LYS A 136 -0.93 -10.94 -5.40
C LYS A 136 -0.60 -11.17 -3.94
N PHE A 137 -0.37 -10.10 -3.19
CA PHE A 137 0.05 -10.14 -1.79
C PHE A 137 -0.99 -9.57 -0.83
N GLN A 138 -2.24 -9.39 -1.28
CA GLN A 138 -3.34 -8.96 -0.42
C GLN A 138 -3.61 -10.02 0.66
N ASN A 139 -3.83 -9.57 1.89
CA ASN A 139 -4.11 -10.46 3.03
C ASN A 139 -5.51 -10.28 3.59
N GLU A 140 -5.97 -9.04 3.65
CA GLU A 140 -7.21 -8.63 4.26
C GLU A 140 -7.82 -7.56 3.35
N ILE A 141 -9.13 -7.63 3.19
CA ILE A 141 -9.91 -6.67 2.41
C ILE A 141 -11.16 -6.37 3.23
N HIS A 142 -11.39 -5.10 3.51
CA HIS A 142 -12.54 -4.65 4.27
C HIS A 142 -13.61 -4.15 3.31
N PHE A 143 -14.66 -4.96 3.10
CA PHE A 143 -15.81 -4.53 2.31
C PHE A 143 -16.83 -3.83 3.21
N SER A 144 -17.29 -2.66 2.77
CA SER A 144 -18.34 -1.92 3.45
C SER A 144 -19.13 -1.09 2.45
N ASN A 145 -20.44 -1.03 2.63
CA ASN A 145 -21.35 -0.31 1.73
C ASN A 145 -21.36 1.17 2.11
N TYR A 146 -20.45 1.94 1.52
CA TYR A 146 -20.41 3.39 1.63
C TYR A 146 -20.69 4.06 0.29
N ASP A 147 -21.69 4.93 0.25
CA ASP A 147 -22.00 5.74 -0.92
C ASP A 147 -20.79 6.58 -1.34
N GLY A 148 -20.49 6.61 -2.64
CA GLY A 148 -19.35 7.34 -3.20
C GLY A 148 -18.03 6.57 -3.21
N ALA A 149 -17.90 5.45 -2.46
CA ALA A 149 -16.65 4.71 -2.38
C ALA A 149 -16.25 4.09 -3.73
N LYS A 150 -17.22 3.48 -4.42
CA LYS A 150 -17.03 2.87 -5.74
C LYS A 150 -16.60 3.89 -6.79
N GLU A 151 -17.28 5.03 -6.85
CA GLU A 151 -17.00 6.09 -7.83
C GLU A 151 -15.61 6.70 -7.62
N ILE A 152 -15.13 6.74 -6.38
CA ILE A 152 -13.76 7.14 -6.07
C ILE A 152 -12.78 6.04 -6.49
N ALA A 153 -13.08 4.77 -6.17
CA ALA A 153 -12.23 3.65 -6.55
C ALA A 153 -12.06 3.54 -8.07
N GLU A 154 -13.11 3.75 -8.86
CA GLU A 154 -13.06 3.80 -10.33
C GLU A 154 -12.13 4.91 -10.83
N LYS A 155 -12.20 6.11 -10.24
CA LYS A 155 -11.29 7.23 -10.56
C LYS A 155 -9.84 6.93 -10.18
N ILE A 156 -9.62 6.26 -9.05
CA ILE A 156 -8.27 5.84 -8.65
C ILE A 156 -7.74 4.81 -9.64
N LEU A 157 -8.55 3.82 -10.01
CA LEU A 157 -8.19 2.80 -10.99
C LEU A 157 -7.81 3.42 -12.35
N SER A 158 -8.49 4.48 -12.79
CA SER A 158 -8.13 5.16 -14.05
C SER A 158 -6.83 5.96 -13.99
N MET A 159 -6.34 6.34 -12.81
CA MET A 159 -5.06 7.08 -12.65
C MET A 159 -3.83 6.17 -12.50
N ILE A 160 -4.04 4.94 -12.02
CA ILE A 160 -2.97 3.95 -11.82
C ILE A 160 -2.76 3.05 -13.04
N ASN A 161 -3.73 3.02 -13.96
CA ASN A 161 -3.57 2.46 -15.31
C ASN A 161 -2.91 3.47 -16.24
#